data_AF-D1BFX7-F1
#
_entry.id   AF-D1BFX7-F1
#
_cell.length_a   1.000
_cell.length_b   1.000
_cell.length_c   1.000
_cell.angle_alpha   90.00
_cell.angle_beta   90.00
_cell.angle_gamma   90.00
#
_symmetry.space_group_name_H-M   'P 1'
#
loop_
_entity.id
_entity.type
_entity.pdbx_description
1 polymer ?
#
loop_
_entity_poly.entity_id
_entity_poly.type
_entity_poly.pdbx_seq_one_letter_code
_entity_poly.pdbx_strand_id
1 'polypeptide(L)' 'MTTPQWAWAFEAADGTPVEGTVSPVFTNRFDAEQWLGQGWREMAETGIASAVLLAEGKVAAPAVRLSSDV' A
#
# COMPACT_ATOMS: atom_id res chain seq x y z
N MET A 1 24.12 -5.53 7.13
CA MET A 1 22.74 -5.80 7.56
C MET A 1 21.84 -5.22 6.49
N THR A 2 21.12 -6.05 5.74
CA THR A 2 20.15 -5.55 4.75
C THR A 2 18.95 -5.05 5.54
N THR A 3 18.65 -3.75 5.49
CA THR A 3 17.44 -3.21 6.09
C THR A 3 16.23 -3.71 5.28
N PRO A 4 15.18 -4.25 5.92
CA PRO A 4 14.01 -4.73 5.20
C PRO A 4 13.39 -3.58 4.40
N GLN A 5 13.09 -3.85 3.14
CA GLN A 5 12.46 -2.92 2.22
C GLN A 5 10.94 -3.04 2.35
N TRP A 6 10.30 -2.01 2.89
CA TRP A 6 8.85 -1.94 3.01
C TRP A 6 8.25 -1.26 1.78
N ALA A 7 7.21 -1.84 1.21
CA ALA A 7 6.51 -1.29 0.05
C ALA A 7 5.02 -1.65 0.12
N TRP A 8 4.19 -0.98 -0.67
CA TRP A 8 2.77 -1.27 -0.82
C TRP A 8 2.50 -1.81 -2.22
N ALA A 9 1.76 -2.92 -2.29
CA ALA A 9 1.09 -3.35 -3.51
C ALA A 9 -0.37 -2.85 -3.48
N PHE A 10 -0.87 -2.35 -4.60
CA PHE A 10 -2.21 -1.80 -4.69
C PHE A 10 -3.11 -2.66 -5.55
N GLU A 11 -4.34 -2.82 -5.10
CA GLU A 11 -5.38 -3.60 -5.76
C GLU A 11 -6.62 -2.75 -5.97
N ALA A 12 -7.22 -2.86 -7.16
CA ALA A 12 -8.49 -2.24 -7.49
C ALA A 12 -9.66 -3.00 -6.84
N ALA A 13 -10.86 -2.43 -6.94
CA ALA A 13 -12.06 -3.01 -6.33
C ALA A 13 -12.45 -4.39 -6.91
N ASP A 14 -11.98 -4.69 -8.11
CA ASP A 14 -12.16 -5.97 -8.80
C ASP A 14 -11.09 -7.03 -8.43
N GLY A 15 -10.14 -6.68 -7.56
CA GLY A 15 -9.03 -7.54 -7.17
C GLY A 15 -7.89 -7.60 -8.20
N THR A 16 -7.90 -6.71 -9.20
CA THR A 16 -6.78 -6.61 -10.14
C THR A 16 -5.66 -5.74 -9.55
N PRO A 17 -4.39 -6.10 -9.79
CA PRO A 17 -3.27 -5.24 -9.41
C PRO A 17 -3.31 -3.94 -10.23
N VAL A 18 -3.20 -2.80 -9.56
CA VAL A 18 -3.20 -1.49 -10.22
C VAL A 18 -1.81 -1.20 -10.77
N GLU A 19 -1.61 -1.39 -12.06
CA GLU A 19 -0.37 -1.07 -12.76
C GLU A 19 -0.28 0.44 -13.01
N GLY A 20 0.58 1.13 -12.25
CA GLY A 20 0.85 2.57 -12.44
C GLY A 20 1.14 3.33 -11.15
N THR A 21 0.55 2.89 -10.04
CA THR A 21 0.86 3.43 -8.71
C THR A 21 1.92 2.56 -8.07
N VAL A 22 3.16 3.06 -8.04
CA VAL A 22 4.27 2.37 -7.35
C VAL A 22 4.52 3.09 -6.04
N SER A 23 4.47 2.37 -4.93
CA SER A 23 4.83 2.93 -3.63
C SER A 23 6.34 3.14 -3.53
N PRO A 24 6.82 4.15 -2.80
CA PRO A 24 8.21 4.23 -2.41
C PRO A 24 8.64 3.01 -1.60
N VAL A 25 9.94 2.74 -1.57
CA VAL A 25 10.52 1.78 -0.63
C VAL A 25 10.88 2.50 0.66
N PHE A 26 10.36 2.01 1.79
CA PHE A 26 10.61 2.54 3.12
C PHE A 26 11.55 1.63 3.90
N THR A 27 12.31 2.23 4.82
CA THR A 27 13.24 1.51 5.71
C THR A 27 12.56 0.95 6.96
N ASN A 28 11.35 1.44 7.27
CA ASN A 28 10.58 1.01 8.42
C ASN A 28 9.07 0.98 8.08
N ARG A 29 8.31 0.15 8.81
CA ARG A 29 6.87 -0.03 8.64
C ARG A 29 6.06 1.23 8.93
N PHE A 30 6.45 2.00 9.96
CA PHE A 30 5.70 3.16 10.42
C PHE A 30 5.65 4.27 9.38
N ASP A 31 6.77 4.53 8.69
CA ASP A 31 6.86 5.44 7.53
C ASP A 31 5.92 5.00 6.40
N ALA A 32 5.93 3.70 6.09
CA ALA A 32 5.06 3.13 5.07
C ALA A 32 3.58 3.32 5.42
N GLU A 33 3.19 3.05 6.67
CA GLU A 33 1.83 3.25 7.17
C GLU A 33 1.42 4.73 7.18
N GLN A 34 2.32 5.63 7.58
CA GLN A 34 2.07 7.07 7.53
C GLN A 34 1.86 7.57 6.10
N TRP A 35 2.71 7.16 5.17
CA TRP A 35 2.58 7.55 3.77
C TRP A 35 1.23 7.10 3.18
N LEU A 36 0.81 5.86 3.46
CA LEU A 36 -0.51 5.37 3.05
C LEU A 36 -1.63 6.20 3.68
N GLY A 37 -1.54 6.47 4.98
CA GLY A 37 -2.52 7.27 5.72
C GLY A 37 -2.64 8.72 5.24
N GLN A 38 -1.63 9.27 4.56
CA GLN A 38 -1.71 10.60 3.95
C GLN A 38 -2.25 10.56 2.52
N GLY A 39 -1.83 9.58 1.71
CA GLY A 39 -2.20 9.49 0.28
C GLY A 39 -3.43 8.64 -0.05
N TRP A 40 -4.05 7.95 0.93
CA TRP A 40 -5.12 6.98 0.64
C TRP A 40 -6.33 7.57 -0.09
N ARG A 41 -6.65 8.86 0.15
CA ARG A 41 -7.78 9.53 -0.51
C ARG A 41 -7.56 9.66 -2.00
N GLU A 42 -6.40 10.17 -2.39
CA GLU A 42 -6.02 10.31 -3.80
C GLU A 42 -5.95 8.92 -4.47
N MET A 43 -5.39 7.94 -3.77
CA MET A 43 -5.36 6.55 -4.25
C MET A 43 -6.78 5.99 -4.48
N ALA A 44 -7.70 6.20 -3.55
CA ALA A 44 -9.10 5.80 -3.69
C ALA A 44 -9.78 6.49 -4.89
N GLU A 45 -9.50 7.77 -5.12
CA GLU A 45 -9.99 8.52 -6.29
C GLU A 45 -9.43 7.97 -7.62
N THR A 46 -8.19 7.45 -7.62
CA THR A 46 -7.59 6.79 -8.80
C THR A 46 -8.13 5.38 -9.06
N GLY A 47 -9.00 4.85 -8.19
CA GLY A 47 -9.60 3.52 -8.32
C GLY A 47 -8.92 2.41 -7.51
N ILE A 48 -7.96 2.76 -6.64
CA ILE A 48 -7.34 1.80 -5.72
C ILE A 48 -8.30 1.53 -4.57
N ALA A 49 -8.65 0.26 -4.35
CA ALA A 49 -9.56 -0.14 -3.29
C ALA A 49 -8.83 -0.67 -2.05
N SER A 50 -7.67 -1.31 -2.23
CA SER A 50 -6.91 -1.93 -1.15
C SER A 50 -5.40 -1.80 -1.37
N ALA A 51 -4.66 -1.79 -0.26
CA ALA A 51 -3.20 -1.79 -0.24
C ALA A 51 -2.66 -2.91 0.66
N VAL A 52 -1.70 -3.69 0.15
CA VAL A 52 -1.06 -4.79 0.87
C VAL A 52 0.36 -4.39 1.23
N LEU A 53 0.71 -4.48 2.51
CA LEU A 53 2.05 -4.18 2.97
C LEU A 53 2.99 -5.34 2.64
N LEU A 54 4.05 -5.03 1.90
CA LEU A 54 5.12 -5.95 1.55
C LEU A 54 6.38 -5.62 2.35
N ALA A 55 7.02 -6.64 2.92
CA ALA A 55 8.37 -6.58 3.47
C ALA A 55 9.28 -7.49 2.65
N GLU A 56 10.30 -6.89 2.01
CA GLU A 56 11.22 -7.59 1.11
C GLU A 56 10.50 -8.42 0.02
N GLY A 57 9.42 -7.85 -0.52
CA GLY A 57 8.58 -8.49 -1.56
C GLY A 57 7.61 -9.56 -1.05
N LYS A 58 7.48 -9.75 0.27
CA LYS A 58 6.54 -10.70 0.89
C LYS A 58 5.44 -9.98 1.65
N VAL A 59 4.21 -10.51 1.59
CA VAL A 59 3.08 -9.99 2.37
C VAL A 59 3.39 -10.02 3.87
N ALA A 60 3.43 -8.85 4.48
CA ALA A 60 3.75 -8.66 5.90
C ALA A 60 2.51 -8.38 6.76
N ALA A 61 1.44 -7.87 6.15
CA ALA A 61 0.18 -7.53 6.82
C ALA A 61 -1.02 -7.82 5.90
N PRO A 62 -2.23 -8.02 6.46
CA PRO A 62 -3.45 -8.13 5.67
C PRO A 62 -3.70 -6.86 4.84
N ALA A 63 -4.46 -7.01 3.75
CA ALA A 63 -4.85 -5.91 2.88
C ALA A 63 -5.62 -4.84 3.67
N VAL A 64 -5.13 -3.61 3.59
CA VAL A 64 -5.75 -2.42 4.17
C VAL A 64 -6.71 -1.86 3.13
N ARG A 65 -7.99 -1.80 3.47
CA ARG A 65 -9.02 -1.22 2.60
C ARG A 65 -8.92 0.31 2.63
N LEU A 66 -8.78 0.94 1.47
CA LEU A 66 -8.70 2.41 1.34
C LEU A 66 -10.08 3.04 1.13
N SER A 67 -11.12 2.44 1.72
CA SER A 67 -12.49 2.97 1.59
C SER A 67 -12.72 4.08 2.61
N SER A 68 -13.33 5.18 2.17
CA SER A 68 -13.78 6.26 3.06
C SER A 68 -15.04 5.90 3.87
N ASP A 69 -15.53 4.67 3.74
CA ASP A 69 -16.73 4.19 4.44
C ASP A 69 -16.35 3.74 5.86
N VAL A 70 -16.61 4.61 6.83
CA VAL A 70 -16.57 4.36 8.28
C VAL A 70 -17.99 4.33 8.83
#